data_AF-A0A8D2KYX4-F1
#
_entry.id   AF-A0A8D2KYX4-F1
#
_cell.length_a   1.000
_cell.length_b   1.000
_cell.length_c   1.000
_cell.angle_alpha   90.00
_cell.angle_beta   90.00
_cell.angle_gamma   90.00
#
_symmetry.space_group_name_H-M   'P 1'
#
loop_
_entity.id
_entity.type
_entity.pdbx_description
1 polymer ?
#
loop_
_entity_poly.entity_id
_entity_poly.type
_entity_poly.pdbx_seq_one_letter_code
_entity_poly.pdbx_strand_id
1 'polypeptide(L)'
;RRTCPVPPCLGLGRGRGCSPSGEGLPHRPPLSPGATDFCRLPSVCGNCKAMFPRYFYNAASQKCEQFIYGGCGGNRNNFETEEECSKTCSFPRDDAHRPSGKA
;
A
#
# COMPACT_ATOMS: atom_id res chain seq x y z
N ARG A 1 -1.26 22.35 -3.89
CA ARG A 1 -1.48 20.99 -3.36
C ARG A 1 -0.45 20.07 -3.98
N ARG A 2 0.43 19.49 -3.17
CA ARG A 2 1.59 18.69 -3.58
C ARG A 2 1.19 17.22 -3.58
N THR A 3 0.41 16.81 -4.58
CA THR A 3 0.28 15.38 -4.88
C THR A 3 1.57 14.97 -5.59
N CYS A 4 2.15 13.86 -5.18
CA CYS A 4 3.20 13.18 -5.93
C CYS A 4 2.79 13.11 -7.40
N PRO A 5 3.73 13.17 -8.36
CA PRO A 5 3.39 12.91 -9.73
C PRO A 5 2.86 11.47 -9.81
N VAL A 6 1.53 11.32 -9.80
CA VAL A 6 0.89 10.20 -10.46
C VAL A 6 1.45 10.17 -11.88
N PRO A 7 1.84 9.00 -12.42
CA PRO A 7 2.17 8.90 -13.84
C PRO A 7 1.04 9.57 -14.62
N PRO A 8 1.36 10.36 -15.67
CA PRO A 8 0.43 11.34 -16.24
C PRO A 8 -0.90 10.65 -16.56
N CYS A 9 -1.94 10.97 -15.79
CA CYS A 9 -3.30 10.71 -16.23
C CYS A 9 -3.45 11.57 -17.49
N LEU A 10 -3.35 10.94 -18.66
CA LEU A 10 -3.62 11.57 -19.94
C LEU A 10 -5.06 12.08 -19.92
N GLY A 11 -5.21 13.38 -19.65
CA GLY A 11 -6.39 14.20 -19.89
C GLY A 11 -7.68 13.78 -19.19
N LEU A 12 -8.16 14.61 -18.25
CA LEU A 12 -9.49 15.25 -18.25
C LEU A 12 -9.87 15.73 -16.84
N GLY A 13 -10.17 17.02 -16.71
CA GLY A 13 -11.15 17.52 -15.75
C GLY A 13 -10.65 18.03 -14.40
N ARG A 14 -11.07 19.25 -14.06
CA ARG A 14 -10.73 19.99 -12.83
C ARG A 14 -11.45 19.42 -11.60
N GLY A 15 -10.73 19.41 -10.48
CA GLY A 15 -11.25 19.70 -9.12
C GLY A 15 -12.35 18.81 -8.55
N ARG A 16 -11.98 17.90 -7.64
CA ARG A 16 -12.81 17.42 -6.54
C ARG A 16 -11.89 16.89 -5.43
N GLY A 17 -11.98 17.46 -4.25
CA GLY A 17 -11.30 16.93 -3.06
C GLY A 17 -12.05 15.71 -2.53
N CYS A 18 -11.32 14.75 -1.96
CA CYS A 18 -11.93 13.64 -1.21
C CYS A 18 -12.05 14.02 0.27
N SER A 19 -13.28 14.03 0.77
CA SER A 19 -13.64 13.65 2.15
C SER A 19 -15.04 13.04 2.05
N PRO A 20 -15.25 11.85 2.61
CA PRO A 20 -15.72 11.81 3.99
C PRO A 20 -15.02 10.76 4.84
N SER A 21 -14.67 11.15 6.07
CA SER A 21 -14.53 10.19 7.17
C SER A 21 -15.92 9.65 7.46
N GLY A 22 -16.22 8.47 6.92
CA GLY A 22 -17.33 7.64 7.36
C GLY A 22 -16.91 6.92 8.64
N GLU A 23 -17.61 7.21 9.72
CA GLU A 23 -17.50 6.50 10.99
C GLU A 23 -18.16 5.12 10.86
N GLY A 24 -17.53 4.08 11.41
CA GLY A 24 -18.19 2.82 11.74
C GLY A 24 -17.76 1.58 10.95
N LEU A 25 -16.74 0.88 11.45
CA LEU A 25 -16.62 -0.57 11.30
C LEU A 25 -16.22 -1.16 12.68
N PRO A 26 -16.94 -2.18 13.18
CA PRO A 26 -16.67 -2.80 14.47
C PRO A 26 -15.31 -3.51 14.40
N HIS A 27 -14.40 -3.10 15.28
CA HIS A 27 -13.07 -3.66 15.39
C HIS A 27 -13.15 -5.09 15.94
N ARG A 28 -13.42 -6.06 15.06
CA ARG A 28 -13.11 -7.48 15.31
C ARG A 28 -11.63 -7.54 15.68
N PRO A 29 -11.25 -8.17 16.81
CA PRO A 29 -9.86 -8.15 17.25
C PRO A 29 -9.00 -8.77 16.15
N PRO A 30 -7.95 -8.08 15.66
CA PRO A 30 -7.14 -8.60 14.58
C PRO A 30 -6.41 -9.84 15.08
N LEU A 31 -6.67 -10.95 14.40
CA LEU A 31 -5.89 -12.18 14.48
C LEU A 31 -4.43 -11.83 14.18
N SER A 32 -3.62 -11.94 15.22
CA SER A 32 -2.15 -11.98 15.20
C SER A 32 -1.45 -10.69 14.74
N PRO A 33 -0.89 -9.88 15.65
CA PRO A 33 0.05 -8.80 15.30
C PRO A 33 1.39 -9.41 14.86
N GLY A 34 1.40 -10.08 13.72
CA GLY A 34 2.54 -10.82 13.19
C GLY A 34 3.32 -9.98 12.18
N ALA A 35 4.44 -9.40 12.64
CA ALA A 35 5.62 -8.94 11.88
C ALA A 35 5.49 -7.92 10.73
N THR A 36 4.33 -7.68 10.12
CA THR A 36 4.23 -6.96 8.84
C THR A 36 3.03 -6.02 8.72
N ASP A 37 2.58 -5.48 9.84
CA ASP A 37 1.51 -4.47 9.88
C ASP A 37 1.79 -3.27 8.95
N PHE A 38 3.08 -2.95 8.76
CA PHE A 38 3.50 -1.88 7.87
C PHE A 38 3.18 -2.13 6.38
N CYS A 39 2.98 -3.38 5.94
CA CYS A 39 2.60 -3.69 4.56
C CYS A 39 1.21 -3.13 4.18
N ARG A 40 0.39 -2.75 5.16
CA ARG A 40 -0.92 -2.13 4.93
C ARG A 40 -0.88 -0.61 4.94
N LEU A 41 0.27 -0.01 5.24
CA LEU A 41 0.43 1.44 5.21
C LEU A 41 0.37 1.97 3.77
N PRO A 42 -0.14 3.20 3.55
CA PRO A 42 -0.12 3.81 2.22
C PRO A 42 1.32 4.09 1.78
N SER A 43 1.56 4.20 0.47
CA SER A 43 2.83 4.72 -0.03
C SER A 43 3.00 6.20 0.34
N VAL A 44 4.22 6.58 0.73
CA VAL A 44 4.54 7.95 1.16
C VAL A 44 5.78 8.44 0.44
N CYS A 45 5.61 9.45 -0.42
CA CYS A 45 6.73 10.12 -1.09
C CYS A 45 7.59 10.95 -0.11
N GLY A 46 6.94 11.54 0.89
CA GLY A 46 7.58 12.40 1.88
C GLY A 46 7.86 13.81 1.36
N ASN A 47 8.72 14.55 2.06
CA ASN A 47 8.88 16.00 1.86
C ASN A 47 10.07 16.41 0.99
N CYS A 48 11.00 15.47 0.73
CA CYS A 48 12.12 15.69 -0.17
C CYS A 48 11.67 15.61 -1.65
N LYS A 49 12.52 16.12 -2.56
CA LYS A 49 12.18 16.32 -3.99
C LYS A 49 12.99 15.45 -4.95
N ALA A 50 13.70 14.44 -4.46
CA ALA A 50 14.33 13.46 -5.34
C ALA A 50 13.25 12.56 -5.97
N MET A 51 13.62 11.79 -6.99
CA MET A 51 12.71 10.87 -7.67
C MET A 51 13.30 9.47 -7.67
N PHE A 52 13.11 8.76 -6.56
CA PHE A 52 13.53 7.36 -6.45
C PHE A 52 12.36 6.43 -6.79
N PRO A 53 12.44 5.63 -7.87
CA PRO A 53 11.46 4.59 -8.13
C PRO A 53 11.57 3.53 -7.03
N ARG A 54 10.45 3.22 -6.38
CA ARG A 54 10.33 2.26 -5.27
C ARG A 54 9.06 1.46 -5.40
N TYR A 55 8.94 0.40 -4.62
CA TYR A 55 7.77 -0.47 -4.58
C TYR A 55 7.09 -0.38 -3.22
N PHE A 56 5.76 -0.46 -3.20
CA PHE A 56 4.97 -0.61 -1.99
C PHE A 56 3.93 -1.72 -2.19
N TYR A 57 3.55 -2.39 -1.12
CA TYR A 57 2.47 -3.37 -1.16
C TYR A 57 1.11 -2.67 -1.12
N ASN A 58 0.32 -2.86 -2.17
CA ASN A 58 -1.05 -2.38 -2.26
C ASN A 58 -1.99 -3.50 -1.79
N ALA A 59 -2.55 -3.35 -0.58
CA ALA A 59 -3.46 -4.34 -0.01
C ALA A 59 -4.80 -4.48 -0.77
N ALA A 60 -5.20 -3.46 -1.55
CA ALA A 60 -6.43 -3.49 -2.34
C ALA A 60 -6.26 -4.35 -3.60
N SER A 61 -5.14 -4.21 -4.32
CA SER A 61 -4.81 -5.05 -5.48
C SER A 61 -4.08 -6.35 -5.10
N GLN A 62 -3.61 -6.44 -3.84
CA GLN A 62 -2.77 -7.52 -3.31
C GLN A 62 -1.46 -7.71 -4.09
N LYS A 63 -0.89 -6.61 -4.56
CA LYS A 63 0.32 -6.59 -5.39
C LYS A 63 1.30 -5.53 -4.93
N CYS A 64 2.57 -5.74 -5.27
CA CYS A 64 3.59 -4.71 -5.15
C CYS A 64 3.52 -3.78 -6.38
N GLU A 65 3.32 -2.50 -6.13
CA GLU A 65 3.15 -1.49 -7.16
C GLU A 65 4.26 -0.43 -7.05
N GLN A 66 4.68 0.12 -8.20
CA GLN A 66 5.69 1.17 -8.23
C GLN A 66 5.14 2.52 -7.76
N PHE A 67 5.96 3.28 -7.03
CA PHE A 67 5.70 4.67 -6.68
C PHE A 67 7.01 5.49 -6.65
N ILE A 68 6.89 6.82 -6.58
CA ILE A 68 8.04 7.71 -6.44
C ILE A 68 8.24 8.09 -4.98
N TYR A 69 9.43 7.78 -4.47
CA TYR A 69 9.90 8.22 -3.16
C TYR A 69 10.77 9.48 -3.27
N GLY A 70 10.44 10.50 -2.46
CA GLY A 70 11.10 11.80 -2.45
C GLY A 70 12.51 11.78 -1.86
N GLY A 71 12.92 10.68 -1.22
CA GLY A 71 14.23 10.50 -0.59
C GLY A 71 14.27 10.73 0.92
N CYS A 72 13.20 11.28 1.51
CA CYS A 72 13.05 11.40 2.97
C CYS A 72 11.57 11.42 3.39
N GLY A 73 11.28 11.07 4.65
CA GLY A 73 9.93 11.18 5.22
C GLY A 73 8.93 10.13 4.72
N GLY A 74 9.42 8.98 4.26
CA GLY A 74 8.60 7.81 3.89
C GLY A 74 8.23 6.95 5.09
N ASN A 75 7.65 5.78 4.82
CA ASN A 75 7.38 4.74 5.84
C ASN A 75 8.01 3.40 5.42
N ARG A 76 7.75 2.34 6.19
CA ARG A 76 8.31 0.99 5.96
C ARG A 76 7.71 0.23 4.77
N ASN A 77 6.59 0.69 4.20
CA ASN A 77 6.05 0.13 2.96
C ASN A 77 6.75 0.77 1.74
N ASN A 78 8.06 0.59 1.66
CA ASN A 78 8.93 1.20 0.66
C ASN A 78 10.13 0.27 0.44
N PHE A 79 10.16 -0.36 -0.72
CA PHE A 79 11.15 -1.37 -1.10
C PHE A 79 11.86 -0.96 -2.38
N GLU A 80 13.10 -1.41 -2.56
CA GLU A 80 13.88 -1.07 -3.76
C GLU A 80 13.46 -1.90 -4.97
N THR A 81 13.03 -3.14 -4.74
CA THR A 81 12.62 -4.06 -5.79
C THR A 81 11.23 -4.66 -5.54
N GLU A 82 10.59 -5.12 -6.62
CA GLU A 82 9.29 -5.78 -6.55
C GLU A 82 9.38 -7.09 -5.78
N GLU A 83 10.50 -7.81 -5.95
CA GLU A 83 10.76 -9.09 -5.30
C GLU A 83 10.93 -8.92 -3.79
N GLU A 84 11.61 -7.87 -3.33
CA GLU A 84 11.74 -7.56 -1.91
C GLU A 84 10.37 -7.28 -1.30
N CYS A 85 9.61 -6.37 -1.92
CA CYS A 85 8.24 -6.07 -1.50
C CYS A 85 7.38 -7.33 -1.43
N SER A 86 7.43 -8.18 -2.46
CA SER A 86 6.61 -9.38 -2.54
C SER A 86 7.02 -10.39 -1.48
N LYS A 87 8.33 -10.61 -1.27
CA LYS A 87 8.82 -11.53 -0.24
C LYS A 87 8.44 -11.06 1.18
N THR A 88 8.42 -9.75 1.41
CA THR A 88 8.10 -9.18 2.72
C THR A 88 6.61 -9.11 3.00
N CYS A 89 5.80 -8.75 2.00
CA CYS A 89 4.39 -8.41 2.19
C CYS A 89 3.38 -9.34 1.50
N SER A 90 3.82 -10.12 0.51
CA SER A 90 2.98 -11.18 -0.07
C SER A 90 3.08 -12.40 0.83
N PHE A 91 2.28 -12.42 1.90
CA PHE A 91 2.05 -13.66 2.63
C PHE A 91 1.42 -14.65 1.65
N PRO A 92 1.85 -15.93 1.61
CA PRO A 92 0.89 -16.95 1.19
C PRO A 92 -0.33 -16.68 2.06
N ARG A 93 -1.51 -16.56 1.45
CA ARG A 93 -2.73 -16.56 2.26
C ARG A 93 -2.60 -17.84 3.06
N ASP A 94 -2.28 -17.75 4.34
CA ASP A 94 -2.26 -18.93 5.18
C ASP A 94 -3.67 -19.49 5.04
N ASP A 95 -3.75 -20.60 4.30
CA ASP A 95 -4.89 -21.50 4.17
C ASP A 95 -5.20 -22.11 5.55
N ALA A 96 -5.25 -21.31 6.61
CA ALA A 96 -5.79 -21.67 7.91
C ALA A 96 -7.30 -21.40 7.99
N HIS A 97 -7.93 -20.96 6.90
CA HIS A 97 -9.39 -21.06 6.76
C HIS A 97 -9.86 -21.46 5.36
N ARG A 98 -9.10 -22.30 4.64
CA ARG A 98 -9.74 -23.15 3.65
C ARG A 98 -10.44 -24.27 4.43
N PRO A 99 -11.78 -24.35 4.54
CA PRO A 99 -12.35 -25.66 4.68
C PRO A 99 -11.97 -26.38 3.38
N SER A 100 -11.01 -27.29 3.48
CA SER A 100 -10.83 -28.37 2.53
C SER A 100 -12.19 -28.84 2.06
N GLY A 101 -12.34 -29.02 0.74
CA GLY A 101 -13.59 -29.46 0.13
C GLY A 101 -14.29 -30.50 1.00
N LYS A 102 -15.56 -30.23 1.31
CA LYS A 102 -16.49 -31.31 1.59
C LYS A 102 -17.22 -31.61 0.28
N ALA A 103 -17.21 -32.91 -0.03
CA ALA A 103 -17.89 -33.57 -1.14
C ALA A 103 -19.37 -33.21 -1.24
#